data_AF-A0A7X9C4D4-F1
#
_entry.id   AF-A0A7X9C4D4-F1
#
_cell.length_a   1.000
_cell.length_b   1.000
_cell.length_c   1.000
_cell.angle_alpha   90.00
_cell.angle_beta   90.00
_cell.angle_gamma   90.00
#
_symmetry.space_group_name_H-M   'P 1'
#
loop_
_entity.id
_entity.type
_entity.pdbx_description
1 polymer ?
#
loop_
_entity_poly.entity_id
_entity_poly.type
_entity_poly.pdbx_seq_one_letter_code
_entity_poly.pdbx_strand_id
1 'polypeptide(L)'
;MMQLYEWLLDYQNLSNKIEYLEYQLDRNKRELKRWVEGDLQNVSLNEKSIASRLEEVIFDIEHELAHKMNDLYDAEKLISKFEGLE
;
A
#
# COMPACT_ATOMS: atom_id res chain seq x y z
N MET A 1 -7.50 -21.32 24.01
CA MET A 1 -8.25 -21.32 22.73
C MET A 1 -8.33 -19.94 22.06
N MET A 2 -7.88 -18.85 22.70
CA MET A 2 -7.97 -17.47 22.16
C MET A 2 -6.80 -17.09 21.21
N GLN A 3 -5.59 -17.58 21.47
CA GLN A 3 -4.39 -17.22 20.68
C GLN A 3 -4.32 -17.81 19.26
N LEU A 4 -5.06 -18.88 18.96
CA LEU A 4 -5.05 -19.49 17.61
C LEU A 4 -5.80 -18.63 16.58
N TYR A 5 -6.56 -17.62 17.00
CA TYR A 5 -7.32 -16.75 16.11
C TYR A 5 -6.68 -15.37 15.92
N GLU A 6 -5.86 -14.93 16.88
CA GLU A 6 -5.23 -13.60 16.85
C GLU A 6 -4.22 -13.48 15.70
N TRP A 7 -3.33 -14.47 15.52
CA TRP A 7 -2.36 -14.45 14.42
C TRP A 7 -3.01 -14.45 13.04
N LEU A 8 -4.14 -15.16 12.88
CA LEU A 8 -4.88 -15.22 11.62
C LEU A 8 -5.54 -13.87 11.33
N LEU A 9 -6.11 -13.24 12.35
CA LEU A 9 -6.69 -11.90 12.25
C LEU A 9 -5.61 -10.86 11.92
N ASP A 10 -4.44 -10.93 12.54
CA ASP A 10 -3.31 -10.05 12.26
C ASP A 10 -2.83 -10.20 10.82
N TYR A 11 -2.69 -11.45 10.34
CA TYR A 11 -2.35 -11.74 8.95
C TYR A 11 -3.39 -11.18 7.96
N GLN A 12 -4.69 -11.41 8.22
CA GLN A 12 -5.77 -10.89 7.37
C GLN A 12 -5.79 -9.36 7.36
N ASN A 13 -5.60 -8.72 8.52
CA ASN A 13 -5.54 -7.27 8.63
C ASN A 13 -4.34 -6.70 7.85
N LEU A 14 -3.18 -7.36 7.93
CA LEU A 14 -1.99 -6.97 7.17
C LEU A 14 -2.24 -7.07 5.66
N SER A 15 -2.81 -8.18 5.19
CA SER A 15 -3.18 -8.37 3.78
C SER A 15 -4.16 -7.30 3.29
N ASN A 16 -5.24 -7.05 4.04
CA ASN A 16 -6.23 -6.03 3.70
C ASN A 16 -5.62 -4.63 3.66
N LYS A 17 -4.66 -4.36 4.55
CA LYS A 17 -3.96 -3.07 4.59
C LYS A 17 -3.05 -2.89 3.38
N ILE A 18 -2.36 -3.94 2.93
CA ILE A 18 -1.56 -3.93 1.70
C ILE A 18 -2.46 -3.63 0.49
N GLU A 19 -3.56 -4.38 0.32
CA GLU A 19 -4.50 -4.19 -0.79
C GLU A 19 -5.05 -2.75 -0.82
N TYR A 20 -5.39 -2.20 0.35
CA TYR A 20 -5.86 -0.81 0.44
C TYR A 20 -4.78 0.22 0.09
N LEU A 21 -3.52 -0.03 0.46
CA LEU A 21 -2.39 0.84 0.09
C LEU A 21 -2.08 0.76 -1.41
N GLU A 22 -2.14 -0.43 -2.02
CA GLU A 22 -1.99 -0.61 -3.47
C GLU A 22 -3.08 0.15 -4.24
N TYR A 23 -4.34 0.02 -3.81
CA TYR A 23 -5.45 0.80 -4.38
C TYR A 23 -5.21 2.31 -4.30
N GLN A 24 -4.73 2.81 -3.15
CA GLN A 24 -4.40 4.21 -2.99
C GLN A 24 -3.22 4.64 -3.86
N LEU A 25 -2.17 3.84 -3.94
CA LEU A 25 -1.01 4.11 -4.77
C LEU A 25 -1.42 4.29 -6.23
N ASP A 26 -2.20 3.35 -6.74
CA ASP A 26 -2.73 3.36 -8.09
C ASP A 26 -3.59 4.59 -8.38
N ARG A 27 -4.46 4.95 -7.43
CA ARG A 27 -5.28 6.16 -7.53
C ARG A 27 -4.41 7.42 -7.60
N ASN A 28 -3.43 7.55 -6.72
CA ASN A 28 -2.56 8.73 -6.67
C ASN A 28 -1.64 8.83 -7.90
N LYS A 29 -1.10 7.70 -8.39
CA LYS A 29 -0.33 7.65 -9.65
C LYS A 29 -1.16 8.08 -10.85
N ARG A 30 -2.41 7.63 -10.95
CA ARG A 30 -3.34 8.09 -12.01
C ARG A 30 -3.62 9.58 -11.92
N GLU A 31 -3.81 10.11 -10.71
CA GLU A 31 -4.05 11.54 -10.52
C GLU A 31 -2.79 12.36 -10.87
N LEU A 32 -1.61 11.96 -10.41
CA LEU A 32 -0.35 12.62 -10.76
C LEU A 32 -0.15 12.65 -12.29
N LYS A 33 -0.47 11.55 -12.98
CA LYS A 33 -0.43 11.50 -14.46
C LYS A 33 -1.32 12.57 -15.09
N ARG A 34 -2.52 12.82 -14.56
CA ARG A 34 -3.42 13.88 -15.03
C ARG A 34 -2.79 15.27 -14.90
N TRP A 35 -2.08 15.53 -13.80
CA TRP A 35 -1.41 16.80 -13.53
C TRP A 35 -0.12 17.02 -14.33
N VAL A 36 0.62 15.96 -14.65
CA VAL A 36 1.92 16.06 -15.34
C VAL A 36 1.76 16.03 -16.86
N GLU A 37 0.90 15.16 -17.38
CA GLU A 37 0.79 14.90 -18.82
C GLU A 37 -0.66 14.72 -19.32
N GLY A 38 -1.65 14.86 -18.45
CA GLY A 38 -3.05 14.65 -18.80
C GLY A 38 -3.88 15.94 -18.88
N ASP A 39 -5.18 15.78 -18.64
CA ASP A 39 -6.18 16.83 -18.76
C ASP A 39 -5.96 18.04 -17.83
N LEU A 40 -5.19 17.85 -16.75
CA LEU A 40 -4.87 18.90 -15.77
C LEU A 40 -3.49 19.54 -15.98
N GLN A 41 -2.73 19.14 -17.00
CA GLN A 41 -1.37 19.65 -17.25
C GLN A 41 -1.33 21.18 -17.40
N ASN A 42 -2.32 21.76 -18.09
CA ASN A 42 -2.38 23.21 -18.27
C ASN A 42 -2.84 23.97 -17.01
N VAL A 43 -3.51 23.29 -16.08
CA VAL A 43 -3.86 23.82 -14.75
C VAL A 43 -2.62 23.81 -13.84
N SER A 44 -1.79 22.76 -13.95
CA SER A 44 -0.60 22.57 -13.13
C SER A 44 0.47 23.64 -13.30
N LEU A 45 0.52 24.31 -14.46
CA LEU A 45 1.37 25.48 -14.71
C LEU A 45 1.14 26.60 -13.67
N ASN A 46 -0.05 26.65 -13.06
CA ASN A 46 -0.42 27.62 -12.02
C ASN A 46 -0.43 27.03 -10.59
N GLU A 47 -0.41 25.70 -10.42
CA GLU A 47 -0.63 25.01 -9.13
C GLU A 47 0.34 23.83 -8.86
N LYS A 48 1.64 24.00 -9.18
CA LYS A 48 2.70 22.98 -8.95
C LYS A 48 2.72 22.32 -7.56
N SER A 49 2.13 22.95 -6.53
CA SER A 49 2.06 22.42 -5.18
C SER A 49 1.20 21.16 -5.05
N ILE A 50 0.18 20.97 -5.90
CA ILE A 50 -0.69 19.79 -5.84
C ILE A 50 0.05 18.55 -6.36
N ALA A 51 0.70 18.66 -7.52
CA ALA A 51 1.51 17.58 -8.07
C ALA A 51 2.65 17.16 -7.14
N SER A 52 3.37 18.13 -6.55
CA SER A 52 4.44 17.87 -5.58
C SER A 52 3.93 17.13 -4.32
N ARG A 53 2.72 17.45 -3.85
CA ARG A 53 2.11 16.73 -2.72
C ARG A 53 1.72 15.29 -3.10
N LEU A 54 1.26 15.08 -4.34
CA LEU A 54 0.96 13.72 -4.82
C LEU A 54 2.22 12.87 -4.91
N GLU A 55 3.35 13.45 -5.34
CA GLU A 55 4.66 12.76 -5.35
C GLU A 55 5.10 12.33 -3.94
N GLU A 56 4.99 13.24 -2.96
CA GLU A 56 5.28 12.93 -1.54
C GLU A 56 4.37 11.83 -1.00
N VAL A 57 3.05 11.92 -1.25
CA VAL A 57 2.07 10.90 -0.84
C VAL A 57 2.36 9.55 -1.50
N ILE A 58 2.72 9.54 -2.78
CA ILE A 58 3.10 8.31 -3.51
C ILE A 58 4.33 7.68 -2.86
N PHE A 59 5.36 8.48 -2.58
CA PHE A 59 6.59 8.01 -1.94
C PHE A 59 6.31 7.38 -0.57
N ASP A 60 5.50 8.02 0.26
CA ASP A 60 5.13 7.50 1.58
C ASP A 60 4.36 6.17 1.49
N ILE A 61 3.44 6.06 0.52
CA ILE A 61 2.69 4.81 0.30
C ILE A 61 3.61 3.69 -0.20
N GLU A 62 4.53 3.97 -1.12
CA GLU A 62 5.49 2.98 -1.61
C GLU A 62 6.43 2.51 -0.51
N HIS A 63 6.90 3.42 0.33
CA HIS A 63 7.72 3.10 1.49
C HIS A 63 6.95 2.21 2.49
N GLU A 64 5.72 2.57 2.82
CA GLU A 64 4.89 1.79 3.74
C GLU A 64 4.55 0.40 3.16
N LEU A 65 4.26 0.31 1.86
CA LEU A 65 4.05 -0.98 1.18
C LEU A 65 5.27 -1.87 1.30
N ALA A 66 6.47 -1.33 1.07
CA ALA A 66 7.70 -2.12 1.19
C ALA A 66 7.87 -2.74 2.58
N HIS A 67 7.60 -1.97 3.66
CA HIS A 67 7.63 -2.51 5.02
C HIS A 67 6.58 -3.59 5.25
N LYS A 68 5.34 -3.36 4.81
CA LYS A 68 4.25 -4.32 5.01
C LYS A 68 4.40 -5.60 4.21
N MET A 69 4.96 -5.52 3.00
CA MET A 69 5.27 -6.70 2.20
C MET A 69 6.36 -7.55 2.87
N ASN A 70 7.33 -6.92 3.56
CA ASN A 70 8.30 -7.66 4.38
C ASN A 70 7.61 -8.31 5.59
N ASP A 71 6.72 -7.59 6.29
CA ASP A 71 5.94 -8.15 7.40
C ASP A 71 5.08 -9.35 6.95
N LEU A 72 4.49 -9.27 5.76
CA LEU A 72 3.67 -10.33 5.18
C LEU A 72 4.52 -11.57 4.89
N TYR A 73 5.68 -11.37 4.27
CA TYR A 73 6.63 -12.44 4.01
C TYR A 73 7.07 -13.16 5.30
N ASP A 74 7.35 -12.41 6.37
CA ASP A 74 7.73 -12.98 7.65
C ASP A 74 6.56 -13.74 8.32
N ALA A 75 5.33 -13.23 8.20
CA ALA A 75 4.13 -13.92 8.66
C ALA A 75 3.89 -15.24 7.90
N GLU A 76 3.98 -15.23 6.56
CA GLU A 76 3.85 -16.43 5.72
C GLU A 76 4.91 -17.48 6.08
N LYS A 77 6.15 -17.05 6.31
CA LYS A 77 7.26 -17.91 6.74
C LYS A 77 7.07 -18.49 8.14
N LEU A 78 6.33 -17.80 9.03
CA LEU A 78 5.95 -18.34 10.33
C LEU A 78 4.86 -19.39 10.17
N ILE A 79 3.80 -19.07 9.41
CA ILE A 79 2.67 -19.96 9.14
C ILE A 79 3.13 -21.26 8.49
N SER A 80 4.10 -21.20 7.57
CA SER A 80 4.65 -22.37 6.88
C SER A 80 5.36 -23.37 7.81
N LYS A 81 5.63 -23.01 9.07
CA LYS A 81 6.25 -23.90 10.08
C LYS A 81 5.21 -24.65 10.90
N PHE A 82 3.93 -24.33 10.78
CA PHE A 82 2.89 -25.05 11.49
C PHE A 82 2.60 -26.38 10.76
N GLU A 83 2.86 -27.50 11.44
CA GLU A 83 2.51 -28.84 10.97
C GLU A 83 1.00 -29.07 11.10
N GLY A 84 0.37 -29.69 10.10
CA GLY A 84 -1.06 -30.06 10.16
C GLY A 84 -2.06 -28.97 9.74
N LEU A 85 -1.64 -28.02 8.90
CA LEU A 85 -2.55 -27.09 8.19
C LEU A 85 -3.09 -27.67 6.86
N GLU A 86 -2.91 -28.98 6.61
CA GLU A 86 -3.63 -29.72 5.56
C GLU A 86 -5.11 -29.94 5.92
#